data_AF-A0A7J6PYI0-F1
#
_entry.id   AF-A0A7J6PYI0-F1
#
_cell.length_a   1.000
_cell.length_b   1.000
_cell.length_c   1.000
_cell.angle_alpha   90.00
_cell.angle_beta   90.00
_cell.angle_gamma   90.00
#
_symmetry.space_group_name_H-M   'P 1'
#
loop_
_entity.id
_entity.type
_entity.pdbx_description
1 polymer ?
#
loop_
_entity_poly.entity_id
_entity_poly.type
_entity_poly.pdbx_seq_one_letter_code
_entity_poly.pdbx_strand_id
1 'polypeptide(L)'
;MELSGAVPVEDGTFSTRIDLSRTPEGDKLCGSMSVSDKVAKSPLLLQYGLAACHTVTSMRSGRLVGNQVEVAMVEASGWALPEVGSAEMVLTSPDGSSQLRVVRQLEFEHTRMTSGCVVRDEEGRLIVIIKGSYERVQAGCKASAVPRDYVEVCEGLSSGNFYVLGMGYKLLDSGLDDGAVLKMTRDELERGLSLVGLLLFKNEVKPDSALAIN
;
A
#
# COMPACT_ATOMS: atom_id res chain seq x y z
N MET A 1 -13.38 -7.53 1.34
CA MET A 1 -12.04 -7.91 0.81
C MET A 1 -11.03 -7.59 1.90
N GLU A 2 -10.08 -8.49 2.16
CA GLU A 2 -9.09 -8.33 3.23
C GLU A 2 -7.66 -8.38 2.68
N LEU A 3 -6.74 -7.66 3.33
CA LEU A 3 -5.31 -7.74 3.04
C LEU A 3 -4.77 -9.04 3.67
N SER A 4 -4.40 -10.00 2.82
CA SER A 4 -3.90 -11.32 3.25
C SER A 4 -2.38 -11.38 3.34
N GLY A 5 -1.67 -10.45 2.71
CA GLY A 5 -0.22 -10.39 2.81
C GLY A 5 0.43 -9.39 1.87
N ALA A 6 1.74 -9.32 1.95
CA ALA A 6 2.57 -8.57 1.03
C ALA A 6 3.83 -9.38 0.68
N VAL A 7 4.36 -9.16 -0.53
CA VAL A 7 5.62 -9.77 -0.99
C VAL A 7 6.55 -8.62 -1.36
N PRO A 8 7.42 -8.17 -0.44
CA PRO A 8 8.34 -7.06 -0.71
C PRO A 8 9.39 -7.45 -1.75
N VAL A 9 10.03 -6.43 -2.32
CA VAL A 9 11.21 -6.58 -3.18
C VAL A 9 12.40 -6.00 -2.45
N GLU A 10 13.41 -6.84 -2.23
CA GLU A 10 14.64 -6.50 -1.54
C GLU A 10 15.81 -6.99 -2.42
N ASP A 11 16.82 -6.14 -2.58
CA ASP A 11 17.99 -6.40 -3.41
C ASP A 11 17.66 -6.88 -4.84
N GLY A 12 16.55 -6.40 -5.40
CA GLY A 12 16.10 -6.72 -6.76
C GLY A 12 15.40 -8.07 -6.93
N THR A 13 15.08 -8.75 -5.82
CA THR A 13 14.36 -10.03 -5.80
C THR A 13 13.16 -9.97 -4.85
N PHE A 14 12.17 -10.84 -5.04
CA PHE A 14 11.10 -10.95 -4.06
C PHE A 14 11.61 -11.57 -2.77
N SER A 15 11.28 -10.94 -1.64
CA SER A 15 11.54 -11.50 -0.33
C SER A 15 10.37 -12.35 0.16
N THR A 16 10.56 -12.97 1.34
CA THR A 16 9.56 -13.85 1.94
C THR A 16 8.24 -13.12 2.12
N ARG A 17 7.14 -13.77 1.74
CA ARG A 17 5.79 -13.24 1.95
C ARG A 17 5.56 -12.93 3.44
N ILE A 18 5.10 -11.71 3.69
CA ILE A 18 4.61 -11.27 5.00
C ILE A 18 3.12 -11.63 5.08
N ASP A 19 2.75 -12.46 6.06
CA ASP A 19 1.35 -12.83 6.29
C ASP A 19 0.62 -11.77 7.12
N LEU A 20 -0.30 -11.07 6.48
CA LEU A 20 -1.09 -9.99 7.06
C LEU A 20 -2.56 -10.40 7.29
N SER A 21 -2.88 -11.69 7.15
CA SER A 21 -4.23 -12.18 7.39
C SER A 21 -4.66 -12.05 8.85
N ARG A 22 -5.94 -11.73 9.06
CA ARG A 22 -6.59 -11.70 10.37
C ARG A 22 -7.15 -13.09 10.68
N THR A 23 -6.35 -13.98 11.26
CA THR A 23 -6.86 -15.30 11.67
C THR A 23 -7.59 -15.23 13.01
N PRO A 24 -8.84 -15.71 13.14
CA PRO A 24 -9.56 -15.78 14.43
C PRO A 24 -8.86 -16.63 15.50
N GLU A 25 -7.97 -17.55 15.08
CA GLU A 25 -7.20 -18.42 15.97
C GLU A 25 -5.92 -17.76 16.51
N GLY A 26 -5.46 -16.68 15.88
CA GLY A 26 -4.28 -15.92 16.32
C GLY A 26 -4.54 -15.18 17.64
N ASP A 27 -5.75 -14.68 17.86
CA ASP A 27 -6.09 -13.91 19.07
C ASP A 27 -6.24 -14.77 20.33
N LYS A 28 -6.21 -16.11 20.22
CA LYS A 28 -6.38 -17.03 21.36
C LYS A 28 -5.07 -17.51 21.98
N LEU A 29 -3.91 -17.16 21.43
CA LEU A 29 -2.62 -17.48 22.02
C LEU A 29 -1.88 -16.18 22.39
N CYS A 30 -1.62 -16.00 23.69
CA CYS A 30 -0.70 -14.98 24.20
C CYS A 30 0.64 -15.11 23.46
N GLY A 31 0.89 -14.23 22.48
CA GLY A 31 2.10 -14.25 21.64
C GLY A 31 1.91 -14.05 20.14
N SER A 32 0.67 -13.92 19.61
CA SER A 32 0.49 -13.55 18.20
C SER A 32 0.77 -12.04 18.00
N MET A 33 1.63 -11.72 17.04
CA MET A 33 1.84 -10.32 16.63
C MET A 33 0.61 -9.80 15.91
N SER A 34 0.20 -8.57 16.23
CA SER A 34 -0.87 -7.89 15.50
C SER A 34 -0.47 -7.64 14.04
N VAL A 35 -1.44 -7.41 13.16
CA VAL A 35 -1.17 -7.09 11.74
C VAL A 35 -0.30 -5.83 11.64
N SER A 36 -0.59 -4.80 12.44
CA SER A 36 0.22 -3.57 12.48
C SER A 36 1.65 -3.82 12.97
N ASP A 37 1.88 -4.72 13.92
CA ASP A 37 3.24 -5.08 14.35
C ASP A 37 4.02 -5.77 13.23
N LYS A 38 3.34 -6.60 12.42
CA LYS A 38 3.97 -7.24 11.26
C LYS A 38 4.30 -6.21 10.18
N VAL A 39 3.42 -5.23 9.94
CA VAL A 39 3.69 -4.12 9.02
C VAL A 39 4.84 -3.25 9.53
N ALA A 40 4.89 -2.93 10.82
CA ALA A 40 5.98 -2.13 11.41
C ALA A 40 7.37 -2.77 11.26
N LYS A 41 7.44 -4.10 11.10
CA LYS A 41 8.70 -4.84 10.81
C LYS A 41 8.99 -5.02 9.32
N SER A 42 8.09 -4.58 8.44
CA SER A 42 8.27 -4.66 6.99
C SER A 42 9.11 -3.50 6.45
N PRO A 43 9.62 -3.57 5.20
CA PRO A 43 10.37 -2.46 4.62
C PRO A 43 9.61 -1.12 4.64
N LEU A 44 10.29 -0.03 4.96
CA LEU A 44 9.68 1.28 5.22
C LEU A 44 8.76 1.78 4.09
N LEU A 45 9.15 1.58 2.83
CA LEU A 45 8.35 1.97 1.66
C LEU A 45 7.03 1.19 1.55
N LEU A 46 7.00 -0.07 2.00
CA LEU A 46 5.77 -0.85 2.07
C LEU A 46 4.85 -0.29 3.16
N GLN A 47 5.41 0.09 4.31
CA GLN A 47 4.65 0.75 5.38
C GLN A 47 4.01 2.06 4.88
N TYR A 48 4.79 2.91 4.22
CA TYR A 48 4.30 4.17 3.66
C TYR A 48 3.23 3.96 2.60
N GLY A 49 3.38 2.94 1.75
CA GLY A 49 2.38 2.62 0.74
C GLY A 49 1.06 2.11 1.33
N LEU A 50 1.10 1.30 2.39
CA LEU A 50 -0.10 0.89 3.11
C LEU A 50 -0.77 2.07 3.83
N ALA A 51 0.03 2.96 4.41
CA ALA A 51 -0.44 4.09 5.20
C ALA A 51 -0.99 5.26 4.37
N ALA A 52 -0.37 5.61 3.24
CA ALA A 52 -0.64 6.88 2.56
C ALA A 52 -1.27 6.75 1.17
N CYS A 53 -1.13 5.59 0.51
CA CYS A 53 -1.55 5.41 -0.88
C CYS A 53 -3.06 5.11 -0.97
N HIS A 54 -3.91 6.02 -0.51
CA HIS A 54 -5.36 5.87 -0.46
C HIS A 54 -6.11 7.21 -0.49
N THR A 55 -7.43 7.15 -0.67
CA THR A 55 -8.36 8.27 -0.48
C THR A 55 -9.31 8.07 0.71
N VAL A 56 -9.05 7.07 1.56
CA VAL A 56 -9.79 6.81 2.80
C VAL A 56 -9.78 8.04 3.72
N THR A 57 -10.94 8.31 4.32
CA THR A 57 -11.13 9.35 5.32
C THR A 57 -11.61 8.75 6.64
N SER A 58 -11.26 9.38 7.76
CA SER A 58 -11.80 9.03 9.08
C SER A 58 -13.02 9.88 9.40
N MET A 59 -14.09 9.28 9.90
CA MET A 59 -15.24 10.01 10.46
C MET A 59 -14.97 10.37 11.92
N ARG A 60 -15.74 11.31 12.49
CA ARG A 60 -15.68 11.66 13.92
C ARG A 60 -15.89 10.47 14.86
N SER A 61 -16.55 9.41 14.40
CA SER A 61 -16.75 8.17 15.15
C SER A 61 -15.54 7.22 15.13
N GLY A 62 -14.42 7.61 14.49
CA GLY A 62 -13.27 6.74 14.23
C GLY A 62 -13.48 5.73 13.11
N ARG A 63 -14.64 5.76 12.43
CA ARG A 63 -14.94 4.84 11.32
C ARG A 63 -14.23 5.30 10.05
N LEU A 64 -13.48 4.39 9.43
CA LEU A 64 -12.87 4.61 8.12
C LEU A 64 -13.90 4.49 7.00
N VAL A 65 -13.84 5.40 6.03
CA VAL A 65 -14.74 5.44 4.88
C VAL A 65 -13.92 5.58 3.60
N GLY A 66 -14.13 4.64 2.67
CA GLY A 66 -13.45 4.60 1.37
C GLY A 66 -13.68 3.26 0.67
N ASN A 67 -12.92 3.01 -0.40
CA ASN A 67 -12.88 1.71 -1.05
C ASN A 67 -12.34 0.64 -0.07
N GLN A 68 -12.98 -0.54 -0.03
CA GLN A 68 -12.63 -1.60 0.91
C GLN A 68 -11.16 -2.06 0.83
N VAL A 69 -10.57 -2.08 -0.37
CA VAL A 69 -9.14 -2.41 -0.55
C VAL A 69 -8.28 -1.42 0.23
N GLU A 70 -8.60 -0.15 0.12
CA GLU A 70 -7.83 0.92 0.76
C GLU A 70 -8.08 0.99 2.26
N VAL A 71 -9.33 0.78 2.69
CA VAL A 71 -9.67 0.66 4.12
C VAL A 71 -8.85 -0.47 4.74
N ALA A 72 -8.78 -1.64 4.10
CA ALA A 72 -7.97 -2.76 4.58
C ALA A 72 -6.47 -2.41 4.66
N MET A 73 -5.94 -1.63 3.72
CA MET A 73 -4.55 -1.15 3.77
C MET A 73 -4.31 -0.23 4.97
N VAL A 74 -5.17 0.77 5.16
CA VAL A 74 -5.06 1.72 6.27
C VAL A 74 -5.15 1.01 7.61
N GLU A 75 -6.16 0.15 7.79
CA GLU A 75 -6.33 -0.62 9.02
C GLU A 75 -5.12 -1.54 9.29
N ALA A 76 -4.57 -2.19 8.25
CA ALA A 76 -3.40 -3.04 8.41
C ALA A 76 -2.14 -2.25 8.76
N SER A 77 -2.00 -1.02 8.24
CA SER A 77 -0.85 -0.17 8.53
C SER A 77 -0.77 0.21 10.01
N GLY A 78 -1.92 0.39 10.67
CA GLY A 78 -2.00 0.94 12.02
C GLY A 78 -1.64 2.43 12.11
N TRP A 79 -1.35 3.11 11.00
CA TRP A 79 -1.04 4.53 10.99
C TRP A 79 -2.32 5.34 11.27
N ALA A 80 -2.19 6.35 12.13
CA ALA A 80 -3.30 7.23 12.47
C ALA A 80 -3.48 8.29 11.37
N LEU A 81 -4.73 8.40 10.89
CA LEU A 81 -5.17 9.49 10.03
C LEU A 81 -5.32 10.79 10.84
N PRO A 82 -5.17 11.96 10.22
CA PRO A 82 -5.40 13.23 10.90
C PRO A 82 -6.86 13.39 11.33
N GLU A 83 -7.08 14.28 12.29
CA GLU A 83 -8.43 14.61 12.74
C GLU A 83 -9.29 15.22 11.62
N VAL A 84 -10.61 15.04 11.75
CA VAL A 84 -11.55 15.58 10.77
C VAL A 84 -11.47 17.12 10.76
N GLY A 85 -11.08 17.68 9.62
CA GLY A 85 -10.95 19.12 9.44
C GLY A 85 -9.53 19.64 9.58
N SER A 86 -8.53 18.78 9.78
CA SER A 86 -7.12 19.16 9.65
C SER A 86 -6.83 19.74 8.26
N ALA A 87 -6.07 20.84 8.24
CA ALA A 87 -5.68 21.50 7.00
C ALA A 87 -4.66 20.67 6.18
N GLU A 88 -3.87 19.86 6.87
CA GLU A 88 -2.86 19.01 6.27
C GLU A 88 -3.16 17.53 6.51
N MET A 89 -2.81 16.70 5.54
CA MET A 89 -2.93 15.26 5.62
C MET A 89 -1.63 14.67 6.19
N VAL A 90 -1.45 14.74 7.52
CA VAL A 90 -0.30 14.18 8.22
C VAL A 90 -0.70 12.89 8.91
N LEU A 91 -0.05 11.80 8.53
CA LEU A 91 -0.22 10.48 9.12
C LEU A 91 0.81 10.27 10.22
N THR A 92 0.43 9.57 11.29
CA THR A 92 1.32 9.26 12.41
C THR A 92 1.51 7.75 12.53
N SER A 93 2.75 7.30 12.71
CA SER A 93 3.09 5.88 12.89
C SER A 93 2.43 5.27 14.14
N PRO A 94 2.25 3.94 14.21
CA PRO A 94 1.59 3.28 15.34
C PRO A 94 2.25 3.56 16.71
N ASP A 95 3.57 3.75 16.73
CA ASP A 95 4.36 4.06 17.93
C ASP A 95 4.49 5.56 18.21
N GLY A 96 3.93 6.41 17.34
CA GLY A 96 4.01 7.88 17.44
C GLY A 96 5.39 8.47 17.16
N SER A 97 6.36 7.66 16.72
CA SER A 97 7.75 8.10 16.51
C SER A 97 7.97 8.78 15.16
N SER A 98 7.09 8.52 14.17
CA SER A 98 7.23 9.03 12.83
C SER A 98 5.96 9.66 12.27
N GLN A 99 6.14 10.68 11.44
CA GLN A 99 5.08 11.35 10.67
C GLN A 99 5.32 11.26 9.16
N LEU A 100 4.23 11.19 8.40
CA LEU A 100 4.26 11.16 6.94
C LEU A 100 3.20 12.12 6.39
N ARG A 101 3.64 13.18 5.72
CA ARG A 101 2.73 14.19 5.17
C ARG A 101 2.37 13.87 3.72
N VAL A 102 1.10 13.72 3.43
CA VAL A 102 0.61 13.54 2.06
C VAL A 102 0.55 14.91 1.38
N VAL A 103 1.49 15.15 0.47
CA VAL A 103 1.59 16.39 -0.32
C VAL A 103 0.55 16.42 -1.43
N ARG A 104 0.32 15.27 -2.07
CA ARG A 104 -0.64 15.15 -3.16
C ARG A 104 -1.23 13.75 -3.23
N GLN A 105 -2.55 13.64 -3.19
CA GLN A 105 -3.23 12.39 -3.52
C GLN A 105 -3.38 12.25 -5.02
N LEU A 106 -3.21 11.03 -5.52
CA LEU A 106 -3.34 10.68 -6.92
C LEU A 106 -4.50 9.70 -7.03
N GLU A 107 -5.69 10.21 -7.34
CA GLU A 107 -6.91 9.39 -7.45
C GLU A 107 -6.77 8.26 -8.47
N PHE A 108 -7.58 7.22 -8.30
CA PHE A 108 -7.61 6.09 -9.21
C PHE A 108 -8.14 6.52 -10.58
N GLU A 109 -7.34 6.31 -11.62
CA GLU A 109 -7.72 6.62 -13.00
C GLU A 109 -7.98 5.31 -13.76
N HIS A 110 -9.22 5.09 -14.22
CA HIS A 110 -9.63 3.83 -14.87
C HIS A 110 -8.81 3.47 -16.11
N THR A 111 -8.34 4.45 -16.87
CA THR A 111 -7.48 4.26 -18.05
C THR A 111 -6.08 3.78 -17.68
N ARG A 112 -5.56 4.25 -16.54
CA ARG A 112 -4.22 3.88 -16.02
C ARG A 112 -4.26 2.61 -15.20
N MET A 113 -5.40 2.35 -14.54
CA MET A 113 -5.58 1.32 -13.52
C MET A 113 -4.58 1.47 -12.36
N THR A 114 -4.22 2.71 -12.04
CA THR A 114 -3.30 3.08 -10.97
C THR A 114 -3.90 4.20 -10.11
N SER A 115 -3.56 4.19 -8.83
CA SER A 115 -3.71 5.30 -7.89
C SER A 115 -2.40 5.48 -7.12
N GLY A 116 -2.28 6.55 -6.36
CA GLY A 116 -1.01 6.89 -5.74
C GLY A 116 -1.09 8.03 -4.74
N CYS A 117 0.08 8.42 -4.28
CA CYS A 117 0.28 9.67 -3.57
C CYS A 117 1.71 10.16 -3.75
N VAL A 118 1.93 11.44 -3.45
CA VAL A 118 3.25 11.98 -3.15
C VAL A 118 3.25 12.33 -1.67
N VAL A 119 4.22 11.78 -0.95
CA VAL A 119 4.42 12.00 0.48
C VAL A 119 5.74 12.71 0.72
N ARG A 120 5.79 13.46 1.82
CA ARG A 120 7.02 13.99 2.40
C ARG A 120 7.21 13.34 3.75
N ASP A 121 8.33 12.66 3.93
CA ASP A 121 8.69 12.06 5.22
C ASP A 121 9.39 13.07 6.15
N GLU A 122 9.78 12.62 7.34
CA GLU A 122 10.41 13.43 8.39
C GLU A 122 11.78 13.97 7.99
N GLU A 123 12.46 13.27 7.09
CA GLU A 123 13.75 13.66 6.53
C GLU A 123 13.58 14.70 5.40
N GLY A 124 12.33 15.06 5.08
CA GLY A 124 11.98 16.02 4.04
C GLY A 124 12.03 15.42 2.62
N ARG A 125 12.22 14.10 2.47
CA ARG A 125 12.28 13.43 1.18
C ARG A 125 10.90 13.37 0.57
N LEU A 126 10.81 13.73 -0.71
CA LEU A 126 9.58 13.60 -1.49
C LEU A 126 9.55 12.24 -2.18
N ILE A 127 8.55 11.45 -1.86
CA ILE A 127 8.41 10.06 -2.33
C ILE A 127 7.07 9.94 -3.06
N VAL A 128 7.13 9.58 -4.33
CA VAL A 128 5.96 9.13 -5.08
C VAL A 128 5.74 7.66 -4.76
N ILE A 129 4.51 7.28 -4.42
CA ILE A 129 4.11 5.89 -4.21
C ILE A 129 2.89 5.63 -5.10
N ILE A 130 2.97 4.59 -5.93
CA ILE A 130 1.94 4.20 -6.88
C ILE A 130 1.54 2.76 -6.60
N LYS A 131 0.24 2.49 -6.61
CA LYS A 131 -0.33 1.14 -6.58
C LYS A 131 -1.29 0.95 -7.75
N GLY A 132 -1.44 -0.28 -8.22
CA GLY A 132 -2.34 -0.59 -9.33
C GLY A 132 -2.25 -2.05 -9.73
N SER A 133 -2.79 -2.41 -10.89
CA SER A 133 -2.57 -3.76 -11.41
C SER A 133 -1.08 -4.01 -11.60
N TYR A 134 -0.64 -5.24 -11.36
CA TYR A 134 0.79 -5.57 -11.36
C TYR A 134 1.41 -5.29 -12.75
N GLU A 135 0.66 -5.48 -13.83
CA GLU A 135 1.11 -5.17 -15.20
C GLU A 135 1.31 -3.67 -15.41
N ARG A 136 0.44 -2.84 -14.84
CA ARG A 136 0.50 -1.38 -15.00
C ARG A 136 1.59 -0.76 -14.15
N VAL A 137 1.79 -1.26 -12.93
CA VAL A 137 2.90 -0.84 -12.09
C VAL A 137 4.22 -1.25 -12.73
N GLN A 138 4.33 -2.48 -13.25
CA GLN A 138 5.51 -2.94 -14.00
C GLN A 138 5.82 -2.04 -15.20
N ALA A 139 4.80 -1.62 -15.96
CA ALA A 139 4.98 -0.71 -17.10
C ALA A 139 5.50 0.68 -16.69
N GLY A 140 5.17 1.14 -15.47
CA GLY A 140 5.71 2.38 -14.89
C GLY A 140 7.11 2.25 -14.30
N CYS A 141 7.54 1.02 -14.00
CA CYS A 141 8.85 0.74 -13.41
C CYS A 141 10.01 0.78 -14.42
N LYS A 142 11.21 1.06 -13.90
CA LYS A 142 12.46 0.82 -14.64
C LYS A 142 12.66 -0.68 -14.81
N ALA A 143 13.07 -1.14 -15.99
CA ALA A 143 13.31 -2.56 -16.25
C ALA A 143 14.33 -3.19 -15.28
N SER A 144 15.32 -2.43 -14.80
CA SER A 144 16.31 -2.89 -13.81
C SER A 144 15.78 -2.97 -12.38
N ALA A 145 14.60 -2.42 -12.11
CA ALA A 145 14.00 -2.32 -10.79
C ALA A 145 12.81 -3.27 -10.61
N VAL A 146 12.68 -4.26 -11.49
CA VAL A 146 11.65 -5.31 -11.47
C VAL A 146 12.36 -6.67 -11.47
N PRO A 147 12.04 -7.59 -10.55
CA PRO A 147 12.57 -8.95 -10.56
C PRO A 147 12.28 -9.68 -11.87
N ARG A 148 13.18 -10.58 -12.30
CA ARG A 148 13.04 -11.29 -13.58
C ARG A 148 11.82 -12.24 -13.61
N ASP A 149 11.49 -12.79 -12.46
CA ASP A 149 10.38 -13.69 -12.19
C ASP A 149 9.06 -12.94 -11.86
N TYR A 150 9.01 -11.61 -12.05
CA TYR A 150 7.86 -10.78 -11.69
C TYR A 150 6.52 -11.31 -12.21
N VAL A 151 6.46 -11.62 -13.50
CA VAL A 151 5.23 -12.09 -14.14
C VAL A 151 4.83 -13.47 -13.63
N GLU A 152 5.78 -14.40 -13.55
CA GLU A 152 5.56 -15.77 -13.05
C GLU A 152 5.02 -15.76 -11.61
N VAL A 153 5.62 -14.95 -10.73
CA VAL A 153 5.17 -14.79 -9.35
C VAL A 153 3.76 -14.19 -9.29
N CYS A 154 3.47 -13.16 -10.08
CA CYS A 154 2.14 -12.54 -10.11
C CYS A 154 1.06 -13.50 -10.62
N GLU A 155 1.34 -14.28 -11.66
CA GLU A 155 0.43 -15.29 -12.21
C GLU A 155 0.19 -16.44 -11.24
N GLY A 156 1.26 -16.92 -10.57
CA GLY A 156 1.17 -17.95 -9.54
C GLY A 156 0.33 -17.51 -8.34
N LEU A 157 0.52 -16.28 -7.88
CA LEU A 157 -0.29 -15.68 -6.80
C LEU A 157 -1.74 -15.49 -7.24
N SER A 158 -1.98 -14.99 -8.46
CA SER A 158 -3.34 -14.81 -8.99
C SER A 158 -4.09 -16.14 -9.09
N SER A 159 -3.41 -17.20 -9.55
CA SER A 159 -3.93 -18.57 -9.59
C SER A 159 -4.28 -19.13 -8.20
N GLY A 160 -3.63 -18.63 -7.15
CA GLY A 160 -3.93 -18.91 -5.75
C GLY A 160 -5.14 -18.15 -5.18
N ASN A 161 -5.99 -17.57 -6.04
CA ASN A 161 -7.15 -16.74 -5.69
C ASN A 161 -6.79 -15.47 -4.91
N PHE A 162 -5.58 -14.94 -5.10
CA PHE A 162 -5.24 -13.61 -4.60
C PHE A 162 -5.60 -12.55 -5.62
N TYR A 163 -6.20 -11.46 -5.16
CA TYR A 163 -6.21 -10.21 -5.90
C TYR A 163 -4.86 -9.52 -5.68
N VAL A 164 -4.03 -9.50 -6.72
CA VAL A 164 -2.63 -9.03 -6.67
C VAL A 164 -2.56 -7.59 -7.17
N LEU A 165 -2.05 -6.70 -6.32
CA LEU A 165 -1.70 -5.33 -6.71
C LEU A 165 -0.18 -5.15 -6.70
N GLY A 166 0.35 -4.47 -7.71
CA GLY A 166 1.72 -3.97 -7.68
C GLY A 166 1.81 -2.70 -6.84
N MET A 167 2.98 -2.48 -6.24
CA MET A 167 3.34 -1.22 -5.61
C MET A 167 4.73 -0.79 -6.06
N GLY A 168 4.85 0.45 -6.52
CA GLY A 168 6.11 1.06 -6.94
C GLY A 168 6.31 2.42 -6.27
N TYR A 169 7.57 2.84 -6.19
CA TYR A 169 7.93 4.13 -5.62
C TYR A 169 8.95 4.87 -6.47
N LYS A 170 9.09 6.17 -6.23
CA LYS A 170 10.17 6.99 -6.78
C LYS A 170 10.49 8.13 -5.85
N LEU A 171 11.77 8.31 -5.55
CA LEU A 171 12.27 9.49 -4.87
C LEU A 171 12.36 10.65 -5.87
N LEU A 172 11.79 11.80 -5.50
CA LEU A 172 11.93 13.04 -6.25
C LEU A 172 13.21 13.78 -5.81
N ASP A 173 13.63 14.74 -6.63
CA ASP A 173 14.79 15.58 -6.33
C ASP A 173 14.60 16.36 -5.02
N SER A 174 15.61 16.36 -4.15
CA SER A 174 15.61 17.06 -2.87
C SER A 174 15.41 18.57 -2.96
N GLY A 175 15.68 19.17 -4.13
CA GLY A 175 15.47 20.60 -4.37
C GLY A 175 14.02 20.99 -4.68
N LEU A 176 13.10 20.02 -4.82
CA LEU A 176 11.70 20.31 -5.13
C LEU A 176 10.91 20.72 -3.89
N ASP A 177 10.17 21.81 -4.03
CA ASP A 177 9.14 22.21 -3.06
C ASP A 177 7.79 21.54 -3.38
N ASP A 178 6.85 21.64 -2.43
CA ASP A 178 5.51 21.07 -2.60
C ASP A 178 4.75 21.73 -3.76
N GLY A 179 4.98 23.03 -4.00
CA GLY A 179 4.33 23.78 -5.06
C GLY A 179 4.69 23.27 -6.46
N ALA A 180 5.94 22.85 -6.66
CA ALA A 180 6.42 22.22 -7.87
C ALA A 180 5.80 20.83 -8.05
N VAL A 181 5.75 20.03 -6.99
CA VAL A 181 5.14 18.68 -6.99
C VAL A 181 3.65 18.73 -7.38
N LEU A 182 2.91 19.73 -6.89
CA LEU A 182 1.50 19.91 -7.22
C LEU A 182 1.26 20.22 -8.70
N LYS A 183 2.25 20.78 -9.40
CA LYS A 183 2.19 21.12 -10.83
C LYS A 183 2.64 19.98 -11.76
N MET A 184 3.30 18.94 -11.22
CA MET A 184 3.74 17.79 -12.02
C MET A 184 2.54 17.05 -12.64
N THR A 185 2.75 16.48 -13.81
CA THR A 185 1.76 15.63 -14.47
C THR A 185 1.75 14.21 -13.89
N ARG A 186 0.66 13.46 -14.10
CA ARG A 186 0.58 12.05 -13.68
C ARG A 186 1.67 11.19 -14.34
N ASP A 187 1.96 11.43 -15.62
CA ASP A 187 2.97 10.68 -16.36
C ASP A 187 4.40 10.92 -15.82
N GLU A 188 4.69 12.14 -15.39
CA GLU A 188 5.96 12.47 -14.75
C GLU A 188 6.11 11.79 -13.39
N LEU A 189 5.01 11.62 -12.64
CA LEU A 189 5.00 10.97 -11.34
C LEU A 189 5.05 9.43 -11.45
N GLU A 190 4.35 8.85 -12.41
CA GLU A 190 4.21 7.39 -12.56
C GLU A 190 5.31 6.72 -13.40
N ARG A 191 6.15 7.48 -14.10
CA ARG A 191 7.27 6.91 -14.88
C ARG A 191 8.53 6.70 -14.03
N GLY A 192 9.27 5.64 -14.34
CA GLY A 192 10.61 5.41 -13.80
C GLY A 192 10.57 5.00 -12.32
N LEU A 193 9.52 4.27 -11.93
CA LEU A 193 9.36 3.73 -10.59
C LEU A 193 10.38 2.61 -10.32
N SER A 194 10.68 2.39 -9.06
CA SER A 194 11.28 1.16 -8.55
C SER A 194 10.21 0.34 -7.86
N LEU A 195 10.24 -0.98 -8.00
CA LEU A 195 9.24 -1.83 -7.39
C LEU A 195 9.43 -1.89 -5.86
N VAL A 196 8.35 -1.70 -5.10
CA VAL A 196 8.31 -1.92 -3.65
C VAL A 196 7.97 -3.38 -3.35
N GLY A 197 7.01 -3.93 -4.09
CA GLY A 197 6.52 -5.28 -3.88
C GLY A 197 5.09 -5.49 -4.40
N LEU A 198 4.48 -6.58 -3.94
CA LEU A 198 3.10 -6.95 -4.22
C LEU A 198 2.25 -6.88 -2.96
N LEU A 199 1.02 -6.40 -3.10
CA LEU A 199 -0.03 -6.52 -2.09
C LEU A 199 -1.00 -7.63 -2.49
N LEU A 200 -1.35 -8.49 -1.54
CA LEU A 200 -2.20 -9.64 -1.76
C LEU A 200 -3.50 -9.50 -0.98
N PHE A 201 -4.61 -9.47 -1.69
CA PHE A 201 -5.93 -9.42 -1.07
C PHE A 201 -6.68 -10.73 -1.32
N LYS A 202 -7.55 -11.10 -0.38
CA LYS A 202 -8.48 -12.22 -0.53
C LYS A 202 -9.91 -11.78 -0.23
N ASN A 203 -10.85 -12.41 -0.92
CA ASN A 203 -12.24 -12.39 -0.49
C ASN A 203 -12.41 -13.51 0.54
N GLU A 204 -12.88 -13.16 1.73
CA GLU A 204 -13.39 -14.17 2.63
C GLU A 204 -14.67 -14.75 2.03
N VAL A 205 -14.66 -16.07 1.80
CA VAL A 205 -15.89 -16.80 1.51
C VAL A 205 -16.59 -16.97 2.84
N LYS A 206 -17.80 -16.41 2.98
CA LYS A 206 -18.60 -16.58 4.20
C LYS A 206 -18.77 -18.09 4.46
N PRO A 207 -18.69 -18.55 5.71
CA PRO A 207 -18.82 -19.98 6.02
C PRO A 207 -20.13 -20.60 5.50
N ASP A 208 -21.21 -19.81 5.41
CA ASP A 208 -22.50 -20.25 4.84
C ASP A 208 -22.51 -20.48 3.33
N SER A 209 -21.50 -19.99 2.58
CA SER A 209 -21.45 -20.17 1.13
C SER A 209 -20.92 -21.55 0.71
N ALA A 210 -20.27 -22.29 1.63
CA ALA A 210 -19.86 -23.67 1.38
C ALA A 210 -21.03 -24.68 1.40
N LEU A 211 -22.20 -24.28 1.92
CA LEU A 211 -23.39 -25.13 2.06
C LEU A 211 -24.37 -25.01 0.87
N ALA A 212 -24.15 -24.11 -0.08
CA ALA A 212 -25.04 -23.86 -1.22
C ALA A 212 -24.64 -24.59 -2.52
N ILE A 213 -23.58 -25.41 -2.48
CA ILE A 213 -23.14 -26.26 -3.59
C ILE A 213 -23.23 -27.72 -3.10
N ASN A 214 -24.45 -28.25 -3.04
CA ASN A 214 -24.73 -29.68 -2.95
C ASN A 214 -26.05 -29.98 -3.68
#